data_AF-Q9HK89-F1
#
_entry.id   AF-Q9HK89-F1
#
_cell.length_a   1.000
_cell.length_b   1.000
_cell.length_c   1.000
_cell.angle_alpha   90.00
_cell.angle_beta   90.00
_cell.angle_gamma   90.00
#
_symmetry.space_group_name_H-M   'P 1'
#
loop_
_entity.id
_entity.type
_entity.pdbx_description
1 polymer ?
#
loop_
_entity_poly.entity_id
_entity_poly.type
_entity_poly.pdbx_seq_one_letter_code
_entity_poly.pdbx_strand_id
1 'polypeptide(L)' 'MNVHTSVTEGWGLSTLEASAAGTPTVSYDVLGVSDAIEDGINGIKVKNDDRKGPSDAAFQILNEPEK' A
#
# COMPACT_ATOMS: atom_id res chain seq x y z
N MET A 1 0.14 3.56 -9.37
CA MET A 1 -0.21 2.91 -8.10
C MET A 1 0.72 1.73 -7.89
N ASN A 2 1.35 1.64 -6.72
CA ASN A 2 2.23 0.55 -6.32
C ASN A 2 1.42 -0.50 -5.54
N VAL A 3 1.78 -1.78 -5.66
CA VAL A 3 1.14 -2.88 -4.92
C VAL A 3 2.22 -3.75 -4.31
N HIS A 4 2.28 -3.80 -2.98
CA HIS A 4 3.28 -4.53 -2.23
C HIS A 4 2.61 -5.58 -1.32
N THR A 5 2.48 -6.81 -1.83
CA THR A 5 1.81 -7.93 -1.15
C THR A 5 2.80 -8.98 -0.64
N SER A 6 3.99 -8.55 -0.20
CA SER A 6 4.92 -9.47 0.44
C SER A 6 4.45 -9.79 1.86
N VAL A 7 4.48 -11.06 2.25
CA VAL A 7 4.13 -11.49 3.62
C VAL A 7 5.22 -11.16 4.64
N THR A 8 6.44 -10.88 4.16
CA THR A 8 7.60 -10.46 4.95
C THR A 8 8.42 -9.46 4.15
N GLU A 9 8.77 -8.33 4.76
CA GLU A 9 9.56 -7.27 4.13
C GLU A 9 10.48 -6.65 5.18
N GLY A 10 11.69 -6.27 4.77
CA GLY A 10 12.71 -5.76 5.68
C GLY A 10 12.75 -4.24 5.74
N TRP A 11 12.43 -3.54 4.64
CA TRP A 11 12.61 -2.08 4.57
C TRP A 11 11.61 -1.33 3.69
N GLY A 12 10.93 -2.00 2.74
CA GLY A 12 9.87 -1.35 1.98
C GLY A 12 10.35 -0.28 0.99
N LEU A 13 11.55 -0.43 0.41
CA LEU A 13 12.14 0.56 -0.51
C LEU A 13 11.21 0.93 -1.66
N SER A 14 10.51 -0.03 -2.26
CA SER A 14 9.57 0.25 -3.35
C SER A 14 8.38 1.11 -2.90
N THR A 15 7.92 0.96 -1.66
CA THR A 15 6.88 1.80 -1.04
C THR A 15 7.37 3.24 -0.85
N LEU A 16 8.62 3.40 -0.43
CA LEU A 16 9.24 4.73 -0.26
C LEU A 16 9.48 5.42 -1.60
N GLU A 17 9.98 4.71 -2.61
CA GLU A 17 10.14 5.22 -3.97
C GLU A 17 8.80 5.64 -4.58
N ALA A 18 7.75 4.83 -4.40
CA ALA A 18 6.40 5.15 -4.84
C ALA A 18 5.88 6.43 -4.16
N SER A 19 6.04 6.56 -2.85
CA SER A 19 5.65 7.77 -2.11
C SER A 19 6.40 9.01 -2.61
N ALA A 20 7.71 8.91 -2.83
CA ALA A 20 8.54 10.00 -3.36
C ALA A 20 8.13 10.43 -4.78
N ALA A 21 7.61 9.48 -5.58
CA ALA A 21 7.06 9.74 -6.91
C ALA A 21 5.59 10.22 -6.89
N GLY A 22 4.99 10.48 -5.73
CA GLY A 22 3.58 10.85 -5.61
C GLY A 22 2.64 9.72 -6.03
N THR A 23 3.09 8.48 -5.95
CA THR A 23 2.32 7.29 -6.32
C THR A 23 1.83 6.56 -5.07
N PRO A 24 0.51 6.40 -4.88
CA PRO A 24 -0.01 5.71 -3.71
C PRO A 24 0.33 4.21 -3.75
N THR A 25 0.49 3.62 -2.56
CA THR A 25 0.79 2.19 -2.38
C THR A 25 -0.36 1.45 -1.67
N VAL A 26 -0.79 0.33 -2.24
CA VAL A 26 -1.56 -0.68 -1.51
C VAL A 26 -0.59 -1.72 -0.98
N SER A 27 -0.59 -2.00 0.32
CA SER A 27 0.34 -2.99 0.87
C SER A 27 -0.27 -3.85 1.96
N TYR A 28 0.31 -5.03 2.16
CA TYR A 28 0.06 -5.78 3.37
C TYR A 28 0.62 -5.08 4.61
N ASP A 29 -0.12 -5.16 5.72
CA ASP A 29 0.26 -4.61 7.01
C ASP A 29 1.29 -5.51 7.71
N VAL A 30 2.57 -5.36 7.33
CA VAL A 30 3.69 -6.11 7.91
C VAL A 30 4.82 -5.18 8.36
N LEU A 31 5.61 -5.62 9.34
CA LEU A 31 6.54 -4.80 10.13
C LEU A 31 7.48 -3.90 9.29
N GLY A 32 7.99 -4.37 8.14
CA GLY A 32 8.95 -3.60 7.32
C GLY A 32 8.34 -2.59 6.34
N VAL A 33 7.01 -2.50 6.26
CA VAL A 33 6.30 -1.54 5.37
C VAL A 33 5.19 -0.78 6.06
N SER A 34 4.66 -1.26 7.19
CA SER A 34 3.49 -0.67 7.85
C SER A 34 3.72 0.79 8.24
N ASP A 35 4.92 1.11 8.72
CA ASP A 35 5.30 2.47 9.11
C ASP A 35 5.59 3.39 7.92
N ALA A 36 5.76 2.84 6.72
CA ALA A 36 5.95 3.61 5.49
C ALA A 36 4.62 4.02 4.85
N ILE A 37 3.47 3.56 5.37
CA ILE A 37 2.15 3.82 4.81
C ILE A 37 1.21 4.38 5.89
N GLU A 38 0.66 5.55 5.59
CA GLU A 38 -0.41 6.20 6.30
C GLU A 38 -1.68 6.20 5.44
N ASP A 39 -2.73 5.58 5.97
CA ASP A 39 -4.00 5.36 5.24
C ASP A 39 -4.64 6.71 4.86
N GLY A 40 -4.93 6.87 3.56
CA GLY A 40 -5.52 8.10 3.03
C GLY A 40 -4.53 9.24 2.82
N ILE A 41 -3.23 9.04 3.05
CA ILE A 41 -2.18 10.01 2.69
C ILE A 41 -1.35 9.49 1.52
N ASN A 42 -0.67 8.35 1.71
CA ASN A 42 0.22 7.79 0.69
C ASN A 42 -0.13 6.34 0.32
N GLY A 43 -1.23 5.79 0.85
CA GLY A 43 -1.63 4.43 0.55
C GLY A 43 -2.80 3.89 1.36
N ILE A 44 -2.96 2.57 1.29
CA ILE A 44 -3.90 1.78 2.09
C ILE A 44 -3.21 0.50 2.54
N LYS A 45 -3.30 0.19 3.84
CA LYS A 45 -2.85 -1.08 4.42
C LYS A 45 -3.96 -2.13 4.44
N VAL A 46 -3.58 -3.37 4.15
CA VAL A 46 -4.48 -4.53 4.07
C VAL A 46 -3.92 -5.67 4.91
N LYS A 47 -4.75 -6.50 5.52
CA LYS A 47 -4.25 -7.69 6.23
C LYS A 47 -3.64 -8.69 5.25
N ASN A 48 -2.54 -9.32 5.64
CA ASN A 48 -1.79 -10.24 4.78
C ASN A 48 -2.49 -11.59 4.50
N ASP A 49 -3.55 -11.93 5.24
CA ASP A 49 -4.40 -13.10 5.02
C ASP A 49 -5.64 -12.79 4.16
N ASP A 50 -5.88 -11.52 3.82
CA ASP A 50 -6.97 -11.08 2.98
C ASP A 50 -6.56 -11.06 1.49
N ARG A 51 -7.05 -12.04 0.73
CA ARG A 51 -6.76 -12.15 -0.71
C ARG A 51 -7.47 -11.11 -1.57
N LYS A 52 -8.61 -10.57 -1.12
CA LYS A 52 -9.39 -9.59 -1.88
C LYS A 52 -9.08 -8.16 -1.50
N GLY A 53 -8.62 -7.94 -0.27
CA GLY A 53 -8.30 -6.62 0.24
C GLY A 53 -7.38 -5.80 -0.68
N PRO A 54 -6.30 -6.36 -1.29
CA PRO A 54 -5.46 -5.57 -2.19
C PRO A 54 -6.19 -5.13 -3.46
N SER A 55 -7.07 -5.96 -4.03
CA SER A 55 -7.86 -5.57 -5.21
C SER A 55 -8.92 -4.53 -4.85
N ASP A 56 -9.58 -4.67 -3.71
CA ASP A 56 -10.63 -3.75 -3.28
C ASP A 56 -10.03 -2.36 -2.95
N ALA A 57 -8.90 -2.33 -2.26
CA ALA A 57 -8.15 -1.10 -1.99
C ALA A 57 -7.61 -0.45 -3.28
N ALA A 58 -7.13 -1.25 -4.23
CA ALA A 58 -6.72 -0.76 -5.54
C ALA A 58 -7.88 -0.11 -6.30
N PHE A 59 -9.07 -0.73 -6.31
CA PHE A 59 -10.26 -0.16 -6.92
C PHE A 59 -10.72 1.12 -6.22
N GLN A 60 -10.59 1.19 -4.89
CA GLN A 60 -10.92 2.40 -4.14
C GLN A 60 -10.06 3.58 -4.61
N ILE A 61 -8.73 3.41 -4.67
CA ILE A 61 -7.81 4.47 -5.11
C ILE A 61 -8.07 4.89 -6.57
N LEU A 62 -8.31 3.91 -7.46
CA LEU A 62 -8.51 4.20 -8.88
C LEU A 62 -9.84 4.90 -9.18
N ASN A 63 -10.89 4.64 -8.38
CA ASN A 63 -12.20 5.24 -8.57
C ASN A 63 -12.38 6.56 -7.81
N GLU A 64 -11.57 6.82 -6.78
CA GLU A 64 -11.63 8.04 -5.95
C GLU A 64 -10.26 8.76 -5.89
N PRO A 65 -9.71 9.25 -7.02
CA PRO A 65 -8.33 9.75 -7.09
C PRO A 65 -8.08 11.10 -6.38
N GLU A 66 -9.12 11.78 -5.89
CA GLU A 66 -9.04 13.08 -5.21
C GLU A 66 -9.23 13.00 -3.68
N LYS A 67 -9.42 11.79 -3.13
CA LYS A 67 -9.28 11.53 -1.70
C LYS A 67 -7.83 11.26 -1.36
#